data_AF-A0A9W7YYE2-F1
#
_entry.id   AF-A0A9W7YYE2-F1
#
_cell.length_a   1.000
_cell.length_b   1.000
_cell.length_c   1.000
_cell.angle_alpha   90.00
_cell.angle_beta   90.00
_cell.angle_gamma   90.00
#
_symmetry.space_group_name_H-M   'P 1'
#
loop_
_entity.id
_entity.type
_entity.pdbx_description
1 polymer ?
#
loop_
_entity_poly.entity_id
_entity_poly.type
_entity_poly.pdbx_seq_one_letter_code
_entity_poly.pdbx_strand_id
1 'polypeptide(L)'
;MMRAGSQEWDGQDRSSSSEASRSSSSNHVSLEHPVTQSVRHRSLNSPIDSIHETKEEHAPGSNGVHIRESVIGGLAETNHAFPGGGGPPGGWDNGPAVPAHRRRAMFKRNALWWLLHFIQVLVLSIIVILLLVAVGVPVSDNGVPQPGDYTKMEFDWKTDPRSYLKPMDSNFTDYNVLLDAHMHTTYSDGVLSPKQAIDYAIANGYNAVIVTDHQTVAGSIAAKKYAEKHHSDQITVITGMEYTCCRIHMNLIGINKSVAVTPPFPSDDELRDVIDKVHDMGGLVIVNHIPWSNATMLPWNDARLPNNPSREQLLDWGVDGFEVVNQNTFDLRSYQFVQENSDRLVGLTGSDMHYPGSSYAWTTINAENRTAEAILDEIRNRRTSFLLDASGTRPLQQAPYNKNYFKYAPWGLIGDYFYGYADRYTGQYSFQSTFCQNEVLDTHGAMMGWFVLWLIVSILVLEILYWFFRWLLLLAVHAIHGCIARRRAR
;
A
#
# COMPACT_ATOMS: atom_id res chain seq x y z
N MET A 1 76.55 26.15 -12.77
CA MET A 1 76.19 26.43 -11.35
C MET A 1 75.73 25.10 -10.77
N MET A 2 76.45 24.48 -9.83
CA MET A 2 76.40 24.74 -8.36
C MET A 2 74.96 24.70 -7.80
N ARG A 3 74.62 23.95 -6.75
CA ARG A 3 75.34 22.90 -5.97
C ARG A 3 74.31 22.11 -5.11
N ALA A 4 74.76 20.98 -4.56
CA ALA A 4 74.28 20.13 -3.45
C ALA A 4 73.33 20.73 -2.37
N GLY A 5 72.66 19.96 -1.49
CA GLY A 5 72.65 18.51 -1.17
C GLY A 5 71.50 18.16 -0.18
N SER A 6 71.15 16.89 0.09
CA SER A 6 71.59 16.06 1.27
C SER A 6 71.25 16.68 2.64
N GLN A 7 70.65 16.05 3.68
CA GLN A 7 70.42 14.65 4.14
C GLN A 7 69.01 14.61 4.83
N GLU A 8 68.26 13.51 5.04
CA GLU A 8 68.49 12.14 5.54
C GLU A 8 68.65 12.00 7.08
N TRP A 9 68.04 10.92 7.62
CA TRP A 9 68.10 10.31 8.98
C TRP A 9 67.14 10.74 10.13
N ASP A 10 66.19 9.82 10.39
CA ASP A 10 65.93 9.07 11.64
C ASP A 10 65.85 9.71 13.03
N GLY A 11 64.88 9.24 13.82
CA GLY A 11 64.87 9.42 15.29
C GLY A 11 63.53 9.12 15.96
N GLN A 12 63.36 7.89 16.48
CA GLN A 12 62.17 7.43 17.22
C GLN A 12 61.89 8.22 18.52
N ASP A 13 60.63 8.13 18.96
CA ASP A 13 60.19 7.55 20.24
C ASP A 13 59.34 8.44 21.20
N ARG A 14 58.36 7.76 21.82
CA ARG A 14 57.66 8.05 23.11
C ARG A 14 56.71 9.24 23.30
N SER A 15 55.43 8.85 23.43
CA SER A 15 54.51 9.14 24.56
C SER A 15 54.38 10.56 25.12
N SER A 16 53.15 11.07 25.17
CA SER A 16 52.37 11.03 26.43
C SER A 16 50.95 11.59 26.27
N SER A 17 50.10 11.20 27.21
CA SER A 17 48.72 11.65 27.42
C SER A 17 48.58 13.16 27.66
N SER A 18 47.50 13.74 27.14
CA SER A 18 46.74 14.75 27.89
C SER A 18 45.24 14.67 27.59
N GLU A 19 44.45 14.53 28.65
CA GLU A 19 43.03 14.84 28.62
C GLU A 19 42.84 16.36 28.49
N ALA A 20 41.75 16.80 27.87
CA ALA A 20 40.65 17.47 28.59
C ALA A 20 39.83 18.39 27.69
N SER A 21 38.50 18.20 27.77
CA SER A 21 37.47 19.23 27.61
C SER A 21 37.41 20.06 26.30
N ARG A 22 36.28 19.95 25.61
CA ARG A 22 35.46 21.14 25.31
C ARG A 22 33.98 20.78 25.18
N SER A 23 33.16 21.51 25.93
CA SER A 23 31.71 21.51 25.84
C SER A 23 31.23 22.44 24.74
N SER A 24 30.17 22.04 24.04
CA SER A 24 29.21 22.90 23.32
C SER A 24 28.05 22.00 22.89
N SER A 25 26.93 22.03 23.61
CA SER A 25 25.76 22.88 23.33
C SER A 25 24.73 22.13 22.48
N SER A 26 23.81 21.46 23.17
CA SER A 26 22.56 20.93 22.64
C SER A 26 21.69 22.09 22.12
N ASN A 27 21.51 22.18 20.80
CA ASN A 27 20.46 23.02 20.21
C ASN A 27 19.30 22.13 19.79
N HIS A 28 18.25 22.10 20.61
CA HIS A 28 16.93 21.69 20.14
C HIS A 28 16.45 22.71 19.09
N VAL A 29 16.29 22.26 17.85
CA VAL A 29 15.50 22.98 16.85
C VAL A 29 14.33 22.08 16.49
N SER A 30 13.15 22.42 17.03
CA SER A 30 11.90 21.80 16.62
C SER A 30 11.58 22.30 15.22
N LEU A 31 11.62 21.41 14.22
CA LEU A 31 11.20 21.73 12.85
C LEU A 31 9.82 21.13 12.58
N GLU A 32 9.00 21.94 11.94
CA GLU A 32 7.57 21.72 11.77
C GLU A 32 7.27 20.59 10.78
N HIS A 33 6.22 19.81 11.05
CA HIS A 33 5.78 18.72 10.18
C HIS A 33 5.18 19.27 8.87
N PRO A 34 5.66 18.85 7.69
CA PRO A 34 4.89 18.95 6.45
C PRO A 34 3.81 17.86 6.45
N VAL A 35 2.58 18.25 6.13
CA VAL A 35 1.43 17.34 6.03
C VAL A 35 1.67 16.26 4.97
N THR A 36 1.67 14.99 5.39
CA THR A 36 1.75 13.84 4.48
C THR A 36 0.42 13.64 3.75
N GLN A 37 0.43 13.74 2.42
CA GLN A 37 -0.69 13.32 1.59
C GLN A 37 -0.72 11.79 1.49
N SER A 38 -1.86 11.18 1.81
CA SER A 38 -2.04 9.73 1.78
C SER A 38 -2.23 9.22 0.35
N VAL A 39 -1.13 8.75 -0.26
CA VAL A 39 -1.23 7.82 -1.40
C VAL A 39 -1.68 6.48 -0.83
N ARG A 40 -2.92 6.07 -1.12
CA ARG A 40 -3.50 4.82 -0.63
C ARG A 40 -2.87 3.61 -1.32
N HIS A 41 -1.87 3.00 -0.68
CA HIS A 41 -1.57 1.60 -0.94
C HIS A 41 -2.65 0.72 -0.28
N ARG A 42 -3.43 -0.03 -1.08
CA ARG A 42 -4.19 -1.18 -0.57
C ARG A 42 -3.22 -2.34 -0.35
N SER A 43 -2.66 -2.42 0.86
CA SER A 43 -2.13 -3.64 1.49
C SER A 43 -1.61 -3.27 2.88
N LEU A 44 -2.46 -3.38 3.90
CA LEU A 44 -2.06 -3.23 5.30
C LEU A 44 -2.41 -4.49 6.09
N ASN A 45 -1.56 -5.50 5.94
CA ASN A 45 -1.36 -6.48 7.00
C ASN A 45 -0.32 -5.90 7.98
N SER A 46 -0.79 -5.45 9.14
CA SER A 46 0.06 -5.21 10.33
C SER A 46 -0.75 -5.61 11.57
N PRO A 47 -0.15 -6.35 12.52
CA PRO A 47 -0.87 -6.90 13.66
C PRO A 47 -1.19 -5.83 14.71
N ILE A 48 -2.34 -5.96 15.37
CA ILE A 48 -2.71 -5.15 16.53
C ILE A 48 -2.32 -5.91 17.80
N ASP A 49 -1.65 -5.21 18.72
CA ASP A 49 -1.23 -5.74 20.02
C ASP A 49 -2.40 -6.27 20.85
N SER A 50 -2.24 -7.50 21.37
CA SER A 50 -3.18 -8.09 22.31
C SER A 50 -2.99 -7.54 23.72
N ILE A 51 -3.91 -6.70 24.19
CA ILE A 51 -4.02 -6.36 25.62
C ILE A 51 -4.81 -7.47 26.33
N HIS A 52 -4.27 -7.97 27.43
CA HIS A 52 -4.90 -9.00 28.26
C HIS A 52 -6.27 -8.55 28.80
N GLU A 53 -7.29 -9.40 28.61
CA GLU A 53 -8.53 -9.34 29.38
C GLU A 53 -8.67 -10.64 30.20
N THR A 54 -8.81 -10.50 31.52
CA THR A 54 -8.86 -11.63 32.45
C THR A 54 -10.27 -12.19 32.57
N LYS A 55 -10.36 -13.53 32.56
CA LYS A 55 -11.60 -14.28 32.83
C LYS A 55 -12.19 -13.95 34.21
N GLU A 56 -13.51 -13.99 34.32
CA GLU A 56 -14.19 -14.37 35.57
C GLU A 56 -15.51 -15.14 35.28
N GLU A 57 -16.00 -15.88 36.27
CA GLU A 57 -16.84 -17.08 36.08
C GLU A 57 -18.35 -16.87 36.38
N HIS A 58 -19.14 -17.93 36.22
CA HIS A 58 -20.60 -17.93 36.38
C HIS A 58 -21.11 -18.15 37.82
N ALA A 59 -22.00 -17.24 38.26
CA ALA A 59 -23.26 -17.51 39.01
C ALA A 59 -23.19 -18.08 40.46
N PRO A 60 -24.32 -18.16 41.20
CA PRO A 60 -25.40 -17.18 41.40
C PRO A 60 -25.69 -16.91 42.91
N GLY A 61 -26.50 -15.89 43.25
CA GLY A 61 -26.95 -15.71 44.63
C GLY A 61 -28.12 -14.73 44.82
N SER A 62 -29.22 -15.21 45.37
CA SER A 62 -30.38 -14.40 45.80
C SER A 62 -30.29 -14.04 47.29
N ASN A 63 -30.62 -12.80 47.65
CA ASN A 63 -31.40 -12.46 48.84
C ASN A 63 -31.75 -10.96 48.85
N GLY A 64 -32.98 -10.63 49.24
CA GLY A 64 -33.46 -9.24 49.30
C GLY A 64 -33.58 -8.73 50.75
N VAL A 65 -33.74 -7.41 50.90
CA VAL A 65 -34.21 -6.77 52.14
C VAL A 65 -35.22 -5.67 51.80
N HIS A 66 -36.38 -5.73 52.43
CA HIS A 66 -37.37 -4.65 52.47
C HIS A 66 -36.99 -3.57 53.47
N ILE A 67 -37.23 -2.30 53.14
CA ILE A 67 -37.72 -1.28 54.09
C ILE A 67 -38.92 -0.55 53.46
N ARG A 68 -39.90 -0.19 54.29
CA ARG A 68 -41.26 0.31 53.97
C ARG A 68 -41.38 1.84 54.09
N GLU A 69 -42.38 2.40 53.38
CA GLU A 69 -43.41 3.42 53.76
C GLU A 69 -42.95 4.70 54.55
N SER A 70 -43.51 5.90 54.38
CA SER A 70 -44.94 6.30 54.23
C SER A 70 -45.05 7.82 53.81
N VAL A 71 -46.00 8.26 52.95
CA VAL A 71 -47.26 9.01 53.26
C VAL A 71 -47.01 10.36 54.01
N ILE A 72 -47.32 11.60 53.57
CA ILE A 72 -48.48 12.31 52.91
C ILE A 72 -47.93 13.47 52.00
N GLY A 73 -48.57 14.12 51.00
CA GLY A 73 -49.83 13.88 50.25
C GLY A 73 -50.85 15.06 50.11
N GLY A 74 -50.78 15.94 49.07
CA GLY A 74 -51.88 16.89 48.70
C GLY A 74 -51.51 18.23 48.00
N LEU A 75 -52.47 18.74 47.18
CA LEU A 75 -52.63 20.14 46.67
C LEU A 75 -51.55 20.68 45.67
N ALA A 76 -51.84 21.62 44.76
CA ALA A 76 -53.08 22.09 44.12
C ALA A 76 -52.74 22.91 42.85
N GLU A 77 -53.74 23.27 42.05
CA GLU A 77 -53.60 24.13 40.86
C GLU A 77 -53.09 25.54 41.21
N THR A 78 -52.22 26.12 40.37
CA THR A 78 -51.90 27.56 40.39
C THR A 78 -52.26 28.23 39.06
N ASN A 79 -53.50 28.72 38.99
CA ASN A 79 -53.88 29.73 38.01
C ASN A 79 -53.14 31.05 38.30
N HIS A 80 -52.36 31.54 37.35
CA HIS A 80 -51.91 32.94 37.35
C HIS A 80 -52.73 33.76 36.37
N ALA A 81 -53.62 34.59 36.92
CA ALA A 81 -54.24 35.71 36.24
C ALA A 81 -53.58 37.02 36.69
N PHE A 82 -53.59 38.04 35.83
CA PHE A 82 -53.76 39.49 36.08
C PHE A 82 -53.11 40.32 34.95
N PRO A 83 -53.54 41.57 34.70
CA PRO A 83 -54.85 42.19 34.95
C PRO A 83 -55.50 42.73 33.66
N GLY A 84 -56.78 43.11 33.73
CA GLY A 84 -57.52 43.65 32.58
C GLY A 84 -57.29 45.14 32.32
N GLY A 85 -57.43 45.54 31.04
CA GLY A 85 -57.61 46.92 30.59
C GLY A 85 -58.77 46.96 29.59
N GLY A 86 -59.75 47.85 29.81
CA GLY A 86 -61.01 47.85 29.07
C GLY A 86 -60.98 48.60 27.73
N GLY A 87 -61.71 48.08 26.73
CA GLY A 87 -62.01 48.72 25.45
C GLY A 87 -63.07 47.90 24.68
N PRO A 88 -64.06 48.55 24.00
CA PRO A 88 -65.21 47.85 23.40
C PRO A 88 -64.87 47.11 22.08
N PRO A 89 -65.74 46.20 21.60
CA PRO A 89 -65.31 45.07 20.77
C PRO A 89 -65.20 45.40 19.26
N GLY A 90 -64.00 45.20 18.71
CA GLY A 90 -63.77 45.06 17.27
C GLY A 90 -63.80 43.58 16.88
N GLY A 91 -64.81 43.16 16.12
CA GLY A 91 -65.04 41.76 15.77
C GLY A 91 -63.90 41.13 14.98
N TRP A 92 -63.22 40.15 15.58
CA TRP A 92 -62.50 39.12 14.85
C TRP A 92 -63.46 37.94 14.67
N ASP A 93 -63.82 37.70 13.41
CA ASP A 93 -64.77 36.66 13.03
C ASP A 93 -64.13 35.28 13.26
N ASN A 94 -64.35 34.73 14.46
CA ASN A 94 -63.90 33.39 14.83
C ASN A 94 -64.73 32.36 14.06
N GLY A 95 -64.31 32.07 12.82
CA GLY A 95 -64.86 31.00 12.00
C GLY A 95 -64.98 29.69 12.82
N PRO A 96 -66.04 28.90 12.60
CA PRO A 96 -66.52 27.93 13.56
C PRO A 96 -65.43 26.95 13.98
N ALA A 97 -65.17 26.89 15.29
CA ALA A 97 -64.12 26.08 15.87
C ALA A 97 -64.28 24.62 15.43
N VAL A 98 -63.35 24.16 14.58
CA VAL A 98 -63.39 22.82 13.97
C VAL A 98 -63.59 21.77 15.08
N PRO A 99 -64.64 20.93 15.03
CA PRO A 99 -64.93 20.01 16.12
C PRO A 99 -63.82 18.97 16.27
N ALA A 100 -63.58 18.50 17.50
CA ALA A 100 -62.41 17.68 17.85
C ALA A 100 -62.26 16.41 16.98
N HIS A 101 -63.37 15.81 16.53
CA HIS A 101 -63.35 14.68 15.60
C HIS A 101 -62.80 15.06 14.22
N ARG A 102 -63.13 16.24 13.67
CA ARG A 102 -62.55 16.76 12.42
C ARG A 102 -61.08 17.15 12.58
N ARG A 103 -60.66 17.65 13.76
CA ARG A 103 -59.22 17.88 14.05
C ARG A 103 -58.44 16.57 14.05
N ARG A 104 -58.91 15.53 14.76
CA ARG A 104 -58.30 14.17 14.74
C ARG A 104 -58.27 13.58 13.33
N ALA A 105 -59.33 13.75 12.53
CA ALA A 105 -59.37 13.27 11.14
C ALA A 105 -58.37 14.02 10.23
N MET A 106 -58.25 15.33 10.35
CA MET A 106 -57.23 16.10 9.61
C MET A 106 -55.81 15.73 10.04
N PHE A 107 -55.53 15.59 11.33
CA PHE A 107 -54.22 15.13 11.82
C PHE A 107 -53.87 13.75 11.27
N LYS A 108 -54.80 12.78 11.27
CA LYS A 108 -54.57 11.46 10.67
C LYS A 108 -54.36 11.51 9.15
N ARG A 109 -55.15 12.30 8.42
CA ARG A 109 -55.02 12.43 6.95
C ARG A 109 -53.69 13.08 6.57
N ASN A 110 -53.25 14.07 7.34
CA ASN A 110 -51.94 14.66 7.17
C ASN A 110 -50.85 13.62 7.49
N ALA A 111 -50.86 13.00 8.68
CA ALA A 111 -49.84 12.04 9.10
C ALA A 111 -49.64 10.87 8.12
N LEU A 112 -50.72 10.35 7.51
CA LEU A 112 -50.63 9.35 6.46
C LEU A 112 -49.92 9.90 5.20
N TRP A 113 -50.22 11.13 4.79
CA TRP A 113 -49.57 11.77 3.65
C TRP A 113 -48.08 12.04 3.92
N TRP A 114 -47.72 12.46 5.14
CA TRP A 114 -46.32 12.58 5.58
C TRP A 114 -45.57 11.25 5.52
N LEU A 115 -46.19 10.17 6.03
CA LEU A 115 -45.61 8.83 5.97
C LEU A 115 -45.40 8.36 4.53
N LEU A 116 -46.38 8.57 3.65
CA LEU A 116 -46.27 8.22 2.23
C LEU A 116 -45.18 9.04 1.52
N HIS A 117 -45.03 10.33 1.83
CA HIS A 117 -43.98 11.16 1.28
C HIS A 117 -42.58 10.71 1.75
N PHE A 118 -42.43 10.45 3.05
CA PHE A 118 -41.18 9.90 3.60
C PHE A 118 -40.79 8.57 2.95
N ILE A 119 -41.76 7.64 2.78
CA ILE A 119 -41.55 6.38 2.07
C ILE A 119 -41.13 6.62 0.61
N GLN A 120 -41.74 7.56 -0.09
CA GLN A 120 -41.36 7.92 -1.45
C GLN A 120 -39.91 8.42 -1.52
N VAL A 121 -39.50 9.32 -0.62
CA VAL A 121 -38.13 9.84 -0.56
C VAL A 121 -37.14 8.72 -0.22
N LEU A 122 -37.47 7.84 0.74
CA LEU A 122 -36.64 6.68 1.08
C LEU A 122 -36.44 5.73 -0.11
N VAL A 123 -37.50 5.40 -0.85
CA VAL A 123 -37.42 4.56 -2.05
C VAL A 123 -36.57 5.22 -3.13
N LEU A 124 -36.73 6.52 -3.37
CA LEU A 124 -35.90 7.25 -4.34
C LEU A 124 -34.42 7.29 -3.93
N SER A 125 -34.11 7.51 -2.64
CA SER A 125 -32.75 7.45 -2.12
C SER A 125 -32.11 6.07 -2.31
N ILE A 126 -32.86 4.99 -2.06
CA ILE A 126 -32.39 3.61 -2.31
C ILE A 126 -32.09 3.39 -3.79
N ILE A 127 -32.97 3.84 -4.71
CA ILE A 127 -32.73 3.75 -6.15
C ILE A 127 -31.45 4.50 -6.56
N VAL A 128 -31.24 5.72 -6.05
CA VAL A 128 -30.02 6.50 -6.32
C VAL A 128 -28.78 5.77 -5.80
N ILE A 129 -28.82 5.20 -4.59
CA ILE A 129 -27.69 4.42 -4.05
C ILE A 129 -27.39 3.19 -4.91
N LEU A 130 -28.40 2.44 -5.34
CA LEU A 130 -28.22 1.28 -6.22
C LEU A 130 -27.59 1.67 -7.57
N LEU A 131 -27.97 2.82 -8.13
CA LEU A 131 -27.33 3.37 -9.33
C LEU A 131 -25.87 3.80 -9.09
N LEU A 132 -25.58 4.42 -7.94
CA LEU A 132 -24.21 4.79 -7.56
C LEU A 132 -23.31 3.56 -7.33
N VAL A 133 -23.84 2.47 -6.78
CA VAL A 133 -23.13 1.18 -6.70
C VAL A 133 -22.89 0.62 -8.11
N ALA A 134 -23.94 0.52 -8.93
CA ALA A 134 -23.89 -0.08 -10.26
C ALA A 134 -22.97 0.66 -11.25
N VAL A 135 -22.73 1.96 -11.05
CA VAL A 135 -21.77 2.76 -11.84
C VAL A 135 -20.41 2.84 -11.15
N GLY A 136 -20.39 3.10 -9.85
CA GLY A 136 -19.16 3.37 -9.09
C GLY A 136 -18.24 2.16 -8.99
N VAL A 137 -18.78 0.97 -8.71
CA VAL A 137 -17.97 -0.25 -8.52
C VAL A 137 -17.22 -0.65 -9.81
N PRO A 138 -17.86 -0.79 -10.99
CA PRO A 138 -17.14 -1.07 -12.24
C PRO A 138 -16.13 0.01 -12.64
N VAL A 139 -16.39 1.28 -12.28
CA VAL A 139 -15.46 2.38 -12.55
C VAL A 139 -14.26 2.37 -11.59
N SER A 140 -14.43 1.98 -10.32
CA SER A 140 -13.31 1.73 -9.39
C SER A 140 -12.41 0.61 -9.90
N ASP A 141 -12.98 -0.51 -10.36
CA ASP A 141 -12.20 -1.66 -10.83
C ASP A 141 -11.33 -1.37 -12.06
N ASN A 142 -11.92 -0.75 -13.10
CA ASN A 142 -11.31 -0.69 -14.44
C ASN A 142 -11.44 0.68 -15.12
N GLY A 143 -12.16 1.63 -14.53
CA GLY A 143 -12.48 2.93 -15.15
C GLY A 143 -11.59 4.10 -14.72
N VAL A 144 -10.79 3.94 -13.66
CA VAL A 144 -9.85 4.97 -13.18
C VAL A 144 -8.42 4.66 -13.66
N PRO A 145 -7.80 5.55 -14.47
CA PRO A 145 -6.39 5.41 -14.85
C PRO A 145 -5.47 5.46 -13.61
N GLN A 146 -4.29 4.82 -13.68
CA GLN A 146 -3.29 4.92 -12.61
C GLN A 146 -2.94 6.40 -12.29
N PRO A 147 -2.75 6.76 -11.00
CA PRO A 147 -2.55 8.15 -10.60
C PRO A 147 -1.18 8.71 -11.01
N GLY A 148 -0.15 7.86 -11.12
CA GLY A 148 1.17 8.23 -11.63
C GLY A 148 1.31 7.97 -13.14
N ASP A 149 1.95 8.91 -13.85
CA ASP A 149 2.39 8.76 -15.24
C ASP A 149 3.89 8.40 -15.30
N TYR A 150 4.18 7.10 -15.30
CA TYR A 150 5.55 6.58 -15.34
C TYR A 150 6.22 6.71 -16.72
N THR A 151 5.47 7.09 -17.77
CA THR A 151 5.97 7.09 -19.17
C THR A 151 7.03 8.14 -19.47
N LYS A 152 7.22 9.11 -18.56
CA LYS A 152 8.13 10.26 -18.70
C LYS A 152 9.09 10.43 -17.52
N MET A 153 9.35 9.35 -16.79
CA MET A 153 10.34 9.38 -15.71
C MET A 153 11.77 9.43 -16.27
N GLU A 154 12.59 10.26 -15.64
CA GLU A 154 13.97 10.59 -16.00
C GLU A 154 14.80 10.69 -14.72
N PHE A 155 15.92 9.98 -14.66
CA PHE A 155 16.72 9.81 -13.44
C PHE A 155 18.02 10.62 -13.54
N ASP A 156 18.02 11.84 -13.01
CA ASP A 156 19.07 12.85 -13.21
C ASP A 156 20.11 12.94 -12.07
N TRP A 157 20.10 11.97 -11.16
CA TRP A 157 21.07 11.85 -10.06
C TRP A 157 22.15 10.80 -10.31
N LYS A 158 23.14 10.76 -9.41
CA LYS A 158 24.17 9.74 -9.38
C LYS A 158 24.53 9.37 -7.95
N THR A 159 24.22 8.15 -7.57
CA THR A 159 24.64 7.55 -6.31
C THR A 159 25.99 6.84 -6.49
N ASP A 160 26.87 6.91 -5.49
CA ASP A 160 28.02 6.02 -5.38
C ASP A 160 28.05 5.34 -4.01
N PRO A 161 27.52 4.10 -3.88
CA PRO A 161 27.44 3.41 -2.58
C PRO A 161 28.82 3.14 -1.96
N ARG A 162 29.88 3.08 -2.78
CA ARG A 162 31.25 2.79 -2.34
C ARG A 162 31.87 3.95 -1.54
N SER A 163 31.27 5.14 -1.62
CA SER A 163 31.73 6.31 -0.87
C SER A 163 31.37 6.26 0.63
N TYR A 164 30.45 5.37 1.05
CA TYR A 164 30.01 5.26 2.44
C TYR A 164 29.76 3.83 2.94
N LEU A 165 29.63 2.83 2.04
CA LEU A 165 29.46 1.42 2.39
C LEU A 165 30.76 0.61 2.26
N LYS A 166 30.77 -0.55 2.91
CA LYS A 166 31.79 -1.60 2.75
C LYS A 166 31.11 -2.93 2.43
N PRO A 167 31.78 -3.86 1.72
CA PRO A 167 31.26 -5.20 1.49
C PRO A 167 31.02 -5.98 2.78
N MET A 168 30.01 -6.85 2.77
CA MET A 168 29.64 -7.70 3.92
C MET A 168 30.78 -8.63 4.34
N ASP A 169 31.44 -9.28 3.37
CA ASP A 169 32.76 -9.88 3.59
C ASP A 169 33.84 -8.79 3.59
N SER A 170 34.43 -8.55 4.77
CA SER A 170 35.51 -7.57 4.95
C SER A 170 36.79 -7.87 4.18
N ASN A 171 36.96 -9.10 3.67
CA ASN A 171 38.12 -9.48 2.84
C ASN A 171 37.90 -9.17 1.35
N PHE A 172 36.66 -8.96 0.91
CA PHE A 172 36.31 -8.68 -0.49
C PHE A 172 36.51 -7.20 -0.84
N THR A 173 37.67 -6.62 -0.55
CA THR A 173 37.90 -5.16 -0.65
C THR A 173 38.03 -4.66 -2.09
N ASP A 174 38.58 -5.49 -2.98
CA ASP A 174 38.79 -5.15 -4.38
C ASP A 174 37.63 -5.66 -5.22
N TYR A 175 36.84 -4.75 -5.78
CA TYR A 175 35.72 -5.06 -6.67
C TYR A 175 35.49 -3.93 -7.67
N ASN A 176 35.06 -4.28 -8.89
CA ASN A 176 34.86 -3.34 -9.99
C ASN A 176 33.45 -3.35 -10.57
N VAL A 177 32.60 -4.28 -10.13
CA VAL A 177 31.19 -4.44 -10.51
C VAL A 177 30.28 -4.24 -9.30
N LEU A 178 29.17 -3.54 -9.55
CA LEU A 178 28.04 -3.33 -8.66
C LEU A 178 26.78 -3.79 -9.40
N LEU A 179 26.28 -4.97 -9.01
CA LEU A 179 25.23 -5.71 -9.69
C LEU A 179 23.90 -5.63 -8.94
N ASP A 180 22.82 -5.36 -9.67
CA ASP A 180 21.45 -5.71 -9.27
C ASP A 180 21.08 -7.05 -9.93
N ALA A 181 20.71 -8.06 -9.14
CA ALA A 181 20.42 -9.40 -9.64
C ALA A 181 18.92 -9.69 -9.86
N HIS A 182 18.03 -8.71 -9.59
CA HIS A 182 16.59 -8.89 -9.67
C HIS A 182 15.88 -7.56 -9.97
N MET A 183 15.31 -7.39 -11.16
CA MET A 183 14.48 -6.22 -11.48
C MET A 183 13.51 -6.46 -12.65
N HIS A 184 12.39 -5.76 -12.64
CA HIS A 184 11.28 -5.97 -13.60
C HIS A 184 11.07 -4.77 -14.51
N THR A 185 10.40 -4.98 -15.64
CA THR A 185 10.07 -3.94 -16.61
C THR A 185 8.61 -4.08 -17.08
N THR A 186 8.19 -3.22 -18.00
CA THR A 186 6.89 -3.31 -18.68
C THR A 186 6.72 -4.57 -19.56
N TYR A 187 7.63 -5.55 -19.50
CA TYR A 187 7.49 -6.85 -20.16
C TYR A 187 6.83 -7.91 -19.23
N SER A 188 6.84 -7.71 -17.91
CA SER A 188 5.88 -8.33 -16.99
C SER A 188 4.93 -7.28 -16.40
N ASP A 189 5.32 -6.66 -15.30
CA ASP A 189 4.49 -5.90 -14.37
C ASP A 189 5.27 -4.76 -13.66
N GLY A 190 6.55 -4.59 -13.98
CA GLY A 190 7.29 -3.38 -13.66
C GLY A 190 6.75 -2.17 -14.46
N VAL A 191 6.70 -1.00 -13.83
CA VAL A 191 6.16 0.22 -14.48
C VAL A 191 7.16 0.95 -15.37
N LEU A 192 8.45 0.60 -15.29
CA LEU A 192 9.51 1.19 -16.10
C LEU A 192 9.73 0.40 -17.39
N SER A 193 9.82 1.09 -18.53
CA SER A 193 10.29 0.46 -19.76
C SER A 193 11.74 -0.02 -19.61
N PRO A 194 12.22 -1.01 -20.40
CA PRO A 194 13.61 -1.45 -20.33
C PRO A 194 14.65 -0.33 -20.46
N LYS A 195 14.35 0.73 -21.22
CA LYS A 195 15.17 1.96 -21.24
C LYS A 195 15.27 2.59 -19.87
N GLN A 196 14.12 2.88 -19.25
CA GLN A 196 14.04 3.58 -17.98
C GLN A 196 14.59 2.74 -16.82
N ALA A 197 14.45 1.41 -16.86
CA ALA A 197 15.06 0.50 -15.91
C ALA A 197 16.60 0.60 -15.94
N ILE A 198 17.21 0.65 -17.13
CA ILE A 198 18.65 0.86 -17.28
C ILE A 198 19.08 2.26 -16.81
N ASP A 199 18.35 3.31 -17.21
CA ASP A 199 18.67 4.68 -16.78
C ASP A 199 18.56 4.83 -15.23
N TYR A 200 17.56 4.19 -14.61
CA TYR A 200 17.37 4.10 -13.15
C TYR A 200 18.54 3.37 -12.45
N ALA A 201 18.99 2.24 -13.03
CA ALA A 201 20.08 1.47 -12.47
C ALA A 201 21.41 2.26 -12.47
N ILE A 202 21.73 2.94 -13.57
CA ILE A 202 22.89 3.84 -13.66
C ILE A 202 22.81 4.95 -12.61
N ALA A 203 21.65 5.58 -12.46
CA ALA A 203 21.45 6.67 -11.49
C ALA A 203 21.68 6.20 -10.03
N ASN A 204 21.32 4.95 -9.70
CA ASN A 204 21.56 4.33 -8.39
C ASN A 204 22.94 3.67 -8.25
N GLY A 205 23.86 3.89 -9.19
CA GLY A 205 25.26 3.48 -9.09
C GLY A 205 25.54 2.03 -9.49
N TYR A 206 24.55 1.30 -10.01
CA TYR A 206 24.78 -0.01 -10.62
C TYR A 206 25.56 0.14 -11.93
N ASN A 207 26.48 -0.79 -12.18
CA ASN A 207 27.20 -0.91 -13.44
C ASN A 207 27.08 -2.31 -14.07
N ALA A 208 26.28 -3.18 -13.44
CA ALA A 208 25.71 -4.36 -14.06
C ALA A 208 24.28 -4.58 -13.54
N VAL A 209 23.42 -5.19 -14.35
CA VAL A 209 22.07 -5.60 -13.95
C VAL A 209 21.68 -6.94 -14.59
N ILE A 210 20.79 -7.67 -13.91
CA ILE A 210 20.00 -8.76 -14.49
C ILE A 210 18.53 -8.33 -14.45
N VAL A 211 17.96 -8.11 -15.64
CA VAL A 211 16.52 -7.90 -15.77
C VAL A 211 15.85 -9.28 -15.81
N THR A 212 14.78 -9.45 -15.04
CA THR A 212 14.20 -10.75 -14.71
C THR A 212 12.67 -10.70 -14.76
N ASP A 213 12.09 -10.10 -15.82
CA ASP A 213 10.63 -10.09 -16.02
C ASP A 213 10.01 -11.50 -15.89
N HIS A 214 8.84 -11.59 -15.25
CA HIS A 214 8.13 -12.85 -15.03
C HIS A 214 7.89 -13.63 -16.34
N GLN A 215 8.34 -14.88 -16.35
CA GLN A 215 8.14 -15.87 -17.40
C GLN A 215 8.69 -15.46 -18.80
N THR A 216 9.51 -14.41 -18.90
CA THR A 216 10.00 -13.93 -20.19
C THR A 216 11.38 -13.28 -20.16
N VAL A 217 12.27 -13.73 -21.05
CA VAL A 217 13.56 -13.07 -21.31
C VAL A 217 13.44 -11.84 -22.21
N ALA A 218 12.24 -11.50 -22.70
CA ALA A 218 12.07 -10.47 -23.73
C ALA A 218 12.44 -9.06 -23.23
N GLY A 219 12.12 -8.72 -21.97
CA GLY A 219 12.49 -7.42 -21.39
C GLY A 219 13.98 -7.31 -21.13
N SER A 220 14.64 -8.39 -20.70
CA SER A 220 16.11 -8.41 -20.49
C SER A 220 16.90 -8.34 -21.81
N ILE A 221 16.42 -8.98 -22.88
CA ILE A 221 16.96 -8.80 -24.24
C ILE A 221 16.77 -7.36 -24.73
N ALA A 222 15.61 -6.74 -24.47
CA ALA A 222 15.35 -5.34 -24.84
C ALA A 222 16.22 -4.35 -24.05
N ALA A 223 16.41 -4.59 -22.75
CA ALA A 223 17.29 -3.83 -21.87
C ALA A 223 18.75 -3.93 -22.33
N LYS A 224 19.24 -5.14 -22.62
CA LYS A 224 20.60 -5.39 -23.13
C LYS A 224 20.87 -4.63 -24.43
N LYS A 225 19.95 -4.72 -25.40
CA LYS A 225 20.06 -3.99 -26.67
C LYS A 225 20.05 -2.47 -26.51
N TYR A 226 19.36 -1.94 -25.49
CA TYR A 226 19.40 -0.51 -25.17
C TYR A 226 20.75 -0.13 -24.56
N ALA A 227 21.20 -0.86 -23.54
CA ALA A 227 22.49 -0.62 -22.88
C ALA A 227 23.67 -0.71 -23.84
N GLU A 228 23.77 -1.77 -24.65
CA GLU A 228 24.83 -1.94 -25.68
C GLU A 228 24.89 -0.78 -26.69
N LYS A 229 23.75 -0.14 -26.97
CA LYS A 229 23.66 0.95 -27.95
C LYS A 229 23.88 2.34 -27.35
N HIS A 230 23.56 2.53 -26.07
CA HIS A 230 23.47 3.86 -25.45
C HIS A 230 24.39 4.06 -24.23
N HIS A 231 24.82 2.98 -23.56
CA HIS A 231 25.49 3.00 -22.26
C HIS A 231 26.56 1.89 -22.11
N SER A 232 27.14 1.42 -23.21
CA SER A 232 28.06 0.27 -23.26
C SER A 232 29.36 0.44 -22.44
N ASP A 233 29.69 1.67 -22.07
CA ASP A 233 30.83 2.05 -21.22
C ASP A 233 30.46 2.17 -19.73
N GLN A 234 29.16 2.20 -19.41
CA GLN A 234 28.62 2.48 -18.07
C GLN A 234 27.98 1.27 -17.41
N ILE A 235 27.23 0.45 -18.15
CA ILE A 235 26.43 -0.63 -17.57
C ILE A 235 26.35 -1.87 -18.47
N THR A 236 26.46 -3.05 -17.85
CA THR A 236 26.35 -4.35 -18.52
C THR A 236 25.05 -5.03 -18.15
N VAL A 237 24.34 -5.56 -19.14
CA VAL A 237 23.08 -6.29 -18.91
C VAL A 237 23.31 -7.78 -19.17
N ILE A 238 23.06 -8.58 -18.14
CA ILE A 238 22.97 -10.03 -18.24
C ILE A 238 21.50 -10.37 -18.52
N THR A 239 21.26 -11.29 -19.45
CA THR A 239 19.90 -11.74 -19.77
C THR A 239 19.42 -12.74 -18.73
N GLY A 240 18.14 -12.67 -18.41
CA GLY A 240 17.45 -13.58 -17.50
C GLY A 240 15.94 -13.40 -17.56
N MET A 241 15.25 -14.14 -16.71
CA MET A 241 13.82 -14.04 -16.41
C MET A 241 13.60 -14.50 -14.97
N GLU A 242 12.51 -14.07 -14.33
CA GLU A 242 12.02 -14.77 -13.15
C GLU A 242 11.07 -15.89 -13.59
N TYR A 243 11.31 -17.10 -13.11
CA TYR A 243 10.32 -18.17 -13.12
C TYR A 243 9.49 -18.10 -11.84
N THR A 244 8.17 -18.06 -12.01
CA THR A 244 7.23 -17.59 -10.96
C THR A 244 6.03 -18.52 -10.89
N CYS A 245 5.84 -19.19 -9.74
CA CYS A 245 4.68 -20.04 -9.48
C CYS A 245 4.24 -19.97 -8.01
N CYS A 246 3.13 -20.62 -7.67
CA CYS A 246 2.55 -20.58 -6.32
C CYS A 246 3.37 -21.31 -5.24
N ARG A 247 4.48 -21.95 -5.61
CA ARG A 247 5.41 -22.59 -4.66
C ARG A 247 6.72 -21.84 -4.51
N ILE A 248 7.27 -21.30 -5.58
CA ILE A 248 8.62 -20.73 -5.60
C ILE A 248 8.76 -19.68 -6.70
N HIS A 249 9.64 -18.72 -6.42
CA HIS A 249 10.14 -17.73 -7.36
C HIS A 249 11.64 -17.96 -7.53
N MET A 250 12.14 -17.98 -8.78
CA MET A 250 13.56 -18.22 -9.08
C MET A 250 14.03 -17.35 -10.25
N ASN A 251 15.11 -16.60 -10.06
CA ASN A 251 15.78 -15.92 -11.16
C ASN A 251 16.61 -16.93 -11.95
N LEU A 252 16.26 -17.08 -13.23
CA LEU A 252 16.95 -17.92 -14.19
C LEU A 252 17.87 -17.01 -15.02
N ILE A 253 19.16 -17.01 -14.70
CA ILE A 253 20.11 -15.99 -15.16
C ILE A 253 21.12 -16.56 -16.17
N GLY A 254 21.61 -15.72 -17.08
CA GLY A 254 22.53 -16.11 -18.16
C GLY A 254 21.85 -16.80 -19.35
N ILE A 255 20.52 -16.90 -19.38
CA ILE A 255 19.76 -17.57 -20.46
C ILE A 255 19.24 -16.57 -21.48
N ASN A 256 19.11 -17.01 -22.74
CA ASN A 256 18.64 -16.19 -23.89
C ASN A 256 17.30 -16.69 -24.48
N LYS A 257 16.64 -17.64 -23.81
CA LYS A 257 15.34 -18.20 -24.18
C LYS A 257 14.53 -18.39 -22.90
N SER A 258 13.23 -18.09 -22.93
CA SER A 258 12.36 -18.36 -21.80
C SER A 258 12.25 -19.86 -21.54
N VAL A 259 12.25 -20.27 -20.28
CA VAL A 259 11.77 -21.59 -19.86
C VAL A 259 10.24 -21.58 -19.94
N ALA A 260 9.64 -22.72 -20.29
CA ALA A 260 8.20 -22.84 -20.39
C ALA A 260 7.53 -22.78 -19.01
N VAL A 261 6.35 -22.17 -18.94
CA VAL A 261 5.52 -22.16 -17.74
C VAL A 261 5.05 -23.58 -17.38
N THR A 262 5.15 -23.94 -16.11
CA THR A 262 4.52 -25.13 -15.51
C THR A 262 3.08 -24.79 -15.07
N PRO A 263 2.29 -25.73 -14.51
CA PRO A 263 1.08 -25.39 -13.77
C PRO A 263 1.34 -24.44 -12.58
N PRO A 264 0.31 -23.81 -11.97
CA PRO A 264 0.48 -22.88 -10.86
C PRO A 264 1.12 -23.51 -9.61
N PHE A 265 0.81 -24.79 -9.36
CA PHE A 265 1.40 -25.61 -8.31
C PHE A 265 2.18 -26.77 -8.93
N PRO A 266 3.42 -26.54 -9.38
CA PRO A 266 4.24 -27.60 -9.96
C PRO A 266 4.63 -28.64 -8.91
N SER A 267 4.78 -29.89 -9.33
CA SER A 267 5.41 -30.96 -8.56
C SER A 267 6.92 -30.69 -8.33
N ASP A 268 7.52 -31.43 -7.41
CA ASP A 268 8.97 -31.37 -7.18
C ASP A 268 9.77 -31.83 -8.41
N ASP A 269 9.23 -32.79 -9.19
CA ASP A 269 9.83 -33.20 -10.47
C ASP A 269 9.80 -32.05 -11.49
N GLU A 270 8.66 -31.37 -11.67
CA GLU A 270 8.56 -30.22 -12.58
C GLU A 270 9.49 -29.06 -12.19
N LEU A 271 9.75 -28.85 -10.90
CA LEU A 271 10.71 -27.84 -10.43
C LEU A 271 12.16 -28.25 -10.70
N ARG A 272 12.53 -29.53 -10.50
CA ARG A 272 13.85 -30.06 -10.93
C ARG A 272 14.02 -29.94 -12.44
N ASP A 273 12.99 -30.31 -13.19
CA ASP A 273 12.93 -30.18 -14.65
C ASP A 273 13.14 -28.73 -15.14
N VAL A 274 12.78 -27.71 -14.35
CA VAL A 274 13.07 -26.30 -14.66
C VAL A 274 14.54 -25.96 -14.37
N ILE A 275 15.09 -26.47 -13.27
CA ILE A 275 16.50 -26.27 -12.88
C ILE A 275 17.43 -26.90 -13.93
N ASP A 276 17.25 -28.19 -14.24
CA ASP A 276 18.06 -28.93 -15.20
C ASP A 276 18.06 -28.25 -16.59
N LYS A 277 16.90 -27.77 -17.06
CA LYS A 277 16.79 -27.05 -18.34
C LYS A 277 17.56 -25.73 -18.37
N VAL A 278 17.77 -25.07 -17.22
CA VAL A 278 18.57 -23.84 -17.13
C VAL A 278 20.06 -24.17 -17.18
N HIS A 279 20.49 -25.24 -16.51
CA HIS A 279 21.87 -25.73 -16.60
C HIS A 279 22.23 -26.26 -18.00
N ASP A 280 21.30 -26.93 -18.68
CA ASP A 280 21.44 -27.33 -20.10
C ASP A 280 21.64 -26.12 -21.04
N MET A 281 21.12 -24.95 -20.66
CA MET A 281 21.36 -23.69 -21.37
C MET A 281 22.63 -22.94 -20.90
N GLY A 282 23.37 -23.48 -19.94
CA GLY A 282 24.54 -22.85 -19.31
C GLY A 282 24.21 -21.68 -18.37
N GLY A 283 22.93 -21.52 -18.01
CA GLY A 283 22.46 -20.53 -17.04
C GLY A 283 22.68 -20.96 -15.59
N LEU A 284 22.19 -20.13 -14.66
CA LEU A 284 22.18 -20.41 -13.23
C LEU A 284 20.79 -20.17 -12.64
N VAL A 285 20.47 -20.86 -11.55
CA VAL A 285 19.21 -20.74 -10.81
C VAL A 285 19.46 -20.13 -9.44
N ILE A 286 18.86 -18.97 -9.20
CA ILE A 286 18.92 -18.26 -7.92
C ILE A 286 17.52 -18.23 -7.32
N VAL A 287 17.37 -18.68 -6.07
CA VAL A 287 16.06 -18.72 -5.40
C VAL A 287 15.75 -17.37 -4.77
N ASN A 288 14.58 -16.81 -5.09
CA ASN A 288 14.21 -15.45 -4.72
C ASN A 288 13.53 -15.37 -3.35
N HIS A 289 13.80 -14.28 -2.64
CA HIS A 289 13.07 -13.72 -1.48
C HIS A 289 12.27 -14.71 -0.62
N ILE A 290 12.91 -15.75 -0.09
CA ILE A 290 12.26 -16.75 0.78
C ILE A 290 11.50 -16.13 1.97
N PRO A 291 11.96 -15.04 2.64
CA PRO A 291 11.19 -14.42 3.73
C PRO A 291 9.84 -13.84 3.25
N TRP A 292 9.78 -13.31 2.04
CA TRP A 292 8.54 -12.80 1.41
C TRP A 292 7.61 -13.97 1.03
N SER A 293 8.19 -15.03 0.46
CA SER A 293 7.48 -16.25 0.03
C SER A 293 6.84 -16.99 1.20
N ASN A 294 7.53 -17.05 2.34
CA ASN A 294 7.08 -17.73 3.55
C ASN A 294 6.37 -16.80 4.55
N ALA A 295 6.20 -15.51 4.22
CA ALA A 295 5.43 -14.59 5.06
C ALA A 295 3.96 -15.01 5.12
N THR A 296 3.39 -15.04 6.33
CA THR A 296 1.97 -15.35 6.54
C THR A 296 1.08 -14.33 5.87
N MET A 297 0.09 -14.79 5.11
CA MET A 297 -0.85 -13.95 4.39
C MET A 297 -2.26 -14.08 4.97
N LEU A 298 -2.75 -13.00 5.57
CA LEU A 298 -4.14 -12.89 6.01
C LEU A 298 -5.07 -12.71 4.79
N PRO A 299 -6.31 -13.22 4.81
CA PRO A 299 -6.96 -13.93 5.92
C PRO A 299 -6.65 -15.43 6.03
N TRP A 300 -5.88 -16.03 5.11
CA TRP A 300 -5.68 -17.49 5.04
C TRP A 300 -4.87 -18.09 6.20
N ASN A 301 -4.01 -17.30 6.87
CA ASN A 301 -3.01 -17.77 7.85
C ASN A 301 -1.96 -18.75 7.28
N ASP A 302 -1.92 -18.94 5.97
CA ASP A 302 -0.90 -19.71 5.26
C ASP A 302 0.27 -18.84 4.77
N ALA A 303 1.34 -19.48 4.33
CA ALA A 303 2.43 -18.80 3.60
C ALA A 303 1.92 -18.19 2.27
N ARG A 304 2.52 -17.06 1.86
CA ARG A 304 2.22 -16.39 0.59
C ARG A 304 2.41 -17.31 -0.62
N LEU A 305 3.46 -18.13 -0.62
CA LEU A 305 3.67 -19.23 -1.56
C LEU A 305 3.58 -20.58 -0.80
N PRO A 306 2.42 -21.25 -0.80
CA PRO A 306 2.25 -22.53 -0.11
C PRO A 306 3.17 -23.61 -0.65
N ASN A 307 3.66 -24.50 0.22
CA ASN A 307 4.56 -25.60 -0.12
C ASN A 307 5.88 -25.17 -0.80
N ASN A 308 6.43 -24.02 -0.37
CA ASN A 308 7.78 -23.59 -0.70
C ASN A 308 8.82 -24.66 -0.26
N PRO A 309 9.70 -25.15 -1.14
CA PRO A 309 10.71 -26.15 -0.80
C PRO A 309 11.70 -25.64 0.26
N SER A 310 12.24 -26.54 1.08
CA SER A 310 13.30 -26.18 2.03
C SER A 310 14.62 -25.84 1.33
N ARG A 311 15.52 -25.11 2.02
CA ARG A 311 16.83 -24.74 1.45
C ARG A 311 17.69 -25.96 1.17
N GLU A 312 17.57 -26.99 2.01
CA GLU A 312 18.20 -28.30 1.86
C GLU A 312 17.66 -29.04 0.63
N GLN A 313 16.33 -29.06 0.43
CA GLN A 313 15.74 -29.63 -0.79
C GLN A 313 16.23 -28.91 -2.05
N LEU A 314 16.31 -27.57 -2.03
CA LEU A 314 16.75 -26.77 -3.17
C LEU A 314 18.24 -26.98 -3.48
N LEU A 315 19.07 -27.11 -2.44
CA LEU A 315 20.48 -27.50 -2.56
C LEU A 315 20.62 -28.90 -3.17
N ASP A 316 19.79 -29.86 -2.76
CA ASP A 316 19.78 -31.22 -3.33
C ASP A 316 19.25 -31.25 -4.77
N TRP A 317 18.35 -30.34 -5.15
CA TRP A 317 17.87 -30.15 -6.52
C TRP A 317 18.87 -29.36 -7.40
N GLY A 318 19.95 -28.85 -6.82
CA GLY A 318 21.05 -28.26 -7.57
C GLY A 318 20.96 -26.76 -7.85
N VAL A 319 20.13 -25.98 -7.13
CA VAL A 319 20.14 -24.51 -7.30
C VAL A 319 21.53 -23.93 -7.03
N ASP A 320 21.91 -22.90 -7.77
CA ASP A 320 23.24 -22.29 -7.71
C ASP A 320 23.38 -21.29 -6.57
N GLY A 321 22.27 -20.74 -6.06
CA GLY A 321 22.32 -19.71 -5.05
C GLY A 321 20.98 -19.21 -4.53
N PHE A 322 21.05 -18.23 -3.65
CA PHE A 322 19.90 -17.60 -3.01
C PHE A 322 20.03 -16.07 -3.06
N GLU A 323 18.90 -15.40 -3.21
CA GLU A 323 18.78 -13.97 -2.97
C GLU A 323 18.88 -13.72 -1.46
N VAL A 324 20.02 -13.19 -1.00
CA VAL A 324 20.31 -12.94 0.43
C VAL A 324 19.86 -11.56 0.87
N VAL A 325 19.71 -10.60 -0.05
CA VAL A 325 19.00 -9.33 0.18
C VAL A 325 18.00 -9.13 -0.95
N ASN A 326 16.74 -8.93 -0.58
CA ASN A 326 15.66 -8.54 -1.48
C ASN A 326 15.07 -7.22 -0.97
N GLN A 327 15.02 -6.19 -1.80
CA GLN A 327 14.62 -4.84 -1.37
C GLN A 327 15.39 -4.44 -0.09
N ASN A 328 14.70 -3.97 0.96
CA ASN A 328 15.29 -3.67 2.27
C ASN A 328 15.38 -4.86 3.24
N THR A 329 15.07 -6.09 2.80
CA THR A 329 15.04 -7.29 3.64
C THR A 329 16.31 -8.12 3.47
N PHE A 330 17.11 -8.22 4.54
CA PHE A 330 18.27 -9.11 4.61
C PHE A 330 17.84 -10.49 5.14
N ASP A 331 17.88 -11.53 4.29
CA ASP A 331 17.64 -12.92 4.69
C ASP A 331 18.88 -13.52 5.33
N LEU A 332 19.06 -13.26 6.64
CA LEU A 332 20.13 -13.83 7.44
C LEU A 332 20.17 -15.36 7.39
N ARG A 333 19.02 -16.05 7.20
CA ARG A 333 18.96 -17.52 7.17
C ARG A 333 19.48 -18.06 5.84
N SER A 334 19.11 -17.45 4.70
CA SER A 334 19.73 -17.79 3.41
C SER A 334 21.20 -17.43 3.38
N TYR A 335 21.58 -16.26 3.93
CA TYR A 335 22.99 -15.87 4.03
C TYR A 335 23.82 -16.90 4.79
N GLN A 336 23.39 -17.30 5.99
CA GLN A 336 24.06 -18.35 6.78
C GLN A 336 24.16 -19.68 6.01
N PHE A 337 23.07 -20.13 5.39
CA PHE A 337 23.04 -21.37 4.62
C PHE A 337 23.99 -21.34 3.40
N VAL A 338 24.12 -20.19 2.73
CA VAL A 338 25.10 -19.97 1.65
C VAL A 338 26.54 -20.04 2.19
N GLN A 339 26.83 -19.45 3.35
CA GLN A 339 28.16 -19.54 3.96
C GLN A 339 28.53 -20.98 4.34
N GLU A 340 27.58 -21.73 4.91
CA GLU A 340 27.71 -23.14 5.31
C GLU A 340 27.95 -24.09 4.11
N ASN A 341 27.52 -23.70 2.91
CA ASN A 341 27.63 -24.49 1.66
C ASN A 341 28.32 -23.68 0.55
N SER A 342 29.33 -22.88 0.91
CA SER A 342 30.01 -21.92 0.03
C SER A 342 30.84 -22.55 -1.10
N ASP A 343 31.09 -23.87 -1.04
CA ASP A 343 31.63 -24.66 -2.15
C ASP A 343 30.62 -24.89 -3.28
N ARG A 344 29.32 -24.71 -3.01
CA ARG A 344 28.21 -24.97 -3.95
C ARG A 344 27.37 -23.73 -4.26
N LEU A 345 27.08 -22.88 -3.25
CA LEU A 345 26.09 -21.81 -3.35
C LEU A 345 26.69 -20.40 -3.41
N VAL A 346 26.06 -19.53 -4.20
CA VAL A 346 26.32 -18.08 -4.23
C VAL A 346 25.20 -17.28 -3.54
N GLY A 347 25.56 -16.15 -2.92
CA GLY A 347 24.61 -15.18 -2.41
C GLY A 347 24.56 -13.96 -3.33
N LEU A 348 23.37 -13.58 -3.80
CA LEU A 348 23.14 -12.38 -4.62
C LEU A 348 22.13 -11.43 -3.95
N THR A 349 22.08 -10.19 -4.44
CA THR A 349 21.16 -9.15 -3.96
C THR A 349 20.31 -8.61 -5.10
N GLY A 350 19.01 -8.45 -4.85
CA GLY A 350 18.04 -7.95 -5.81
C GLY A 350 17.30 -6.70 -5.32
N SER A 351 17.06 -5.74 -6.20
CA SER A 351 16.16 -4.63 -5.91
C SER A 351 14.69 -5.04 -6.00
N ASP A 352 14.37 -6.08 -6.78
CA ASP A 352 13.01 -6.52 -7.10
C ASP A 352 12.13 -5.34 -7.56
N MET A 353 12.76 -4.46 -8.35
CA MET A 353 12.19 -3.19 -8.76
C MET A 353 11.03 -3.40 -9.72
N HIS A 354 9.81 -3.24 -9.18
CA HIS A 354 8.58 -3.08 -9.93
C HIS A 354 8.20 -1.59 -10.12
N TYR A 355 8.63 -0.75 -9.17
CA TYR A 355 8.40 0.70 -9.14
C TYR A 355 9.72 1.40 -8.79
N PRO A 356 9.99 2.62 -9.34
CA PRO A 356 11.20 3.38 -9.04
C PRO A 356 11.23 3.84 -7.57
N GLY A 357 11.79 3.00 -6.71
CA GLY A 357 12.02 3.23 -5.29
C GLY A 357 13.50 3.48 -4.97
N SER A 358 13.86 3.31 -3.69
CA SER A 358 15.27 3.32 -3.27
C SER A 358 15.93 2.00 -3.65
N SER A 359 17.21 2.06 -3.99
CA SER A 359 18.07 0.88 -4.07
C SER A 359 18.69 0.62 -2.70
N TYR A 360 18.75 -0.64 -2.28
CA TYR A 360 19.13 -1.03 -0.91
C TYR A 360 20.41 -1.86 -0.84
N ALA A 361 20.74 -2.60 -1.90
CA ALA A 361 21.92 -3.46 -1.93
C ALA A 361 22.51 -3.61 -3.32
N TRP A 362 23.81 -3.87 -3.37
CA TRP A 362 24.59 -4.04 -4.60
C TRP A 362 25.50 -5.25 -4.43
N THR A 363 25.35 -6.27 -5.28
CA THR A 363 26.26 -7.40 -5.30
C THR A 363 27.61 -6.93 -5.85
N THR A 364 28.67 -7.10 -5.08
CA THR A 364 30.04 -6.70 -5.44
C THR A 364 30.76 -7.86 -6.08
N ILE A 365 31.33 -7.62 -7.27
CA ILE A 365 32.07 -8.63 -8.05
C ILE A 365 33.39 -8.01 -8.53
N ASN A 366 34.44 -8.83 -8.59
CA ASN A 366 35.76 -8.45 -9.11
C ASN A 366 36.07 -9.25 -10.39
N ALA A 367 35.47 -8.85 -11.50
CA ALA A 367 35.66 -9.51 -12.79
C ALA A 367 36.86 -8.92 -13.55
N GLU A 368 37.57 -9.72 -14.35
CA GLU A 368 38.69 -9.23 -15.19
C GLU A 368 38.28 -8.04 -16.07
N ASN A 369 37.04 -8.07 -16.57
CA ASN A 369 36.39 -7.00 -17.32
C ASN A 369 34.88 -7.04 -17.04
N ARG A 370 34.15 -6.00 -17.46
CA ARG A 370 32.70 -5.90 -17.24
C ARG A 370 31.85 -6.59 -18.32
N THR A 371 32.33 -7.64 -18.99
CA THR A 371 31.44 -8.40 -19.91
C THR A 371 30.43 -9.23 -19.12
N ALA A 372 29.30 -9.59 -19.75
CA ALA A 372 28.27 -10.41 -19.12
C ALA A 372 28.83 -11.80 -18.75
N GLU A 373 29.70 -12.32 -19.61
CA GLU A 373 30.38 -13.60 -19.48
C GLU A 373 31.34 -13.60 -18.28
N ALA A 374 32.22 -12.60 -18.16
CA ALA A 374 33.15 -12.50 -17.03
C ALA A 374 32.43 -12.30 -15.69
N ILE A 375 31.31 -11.56 -15.66
CA ILE A 375 30.50 -11.40 -14.45
C ILE A 375 29.81 -12.71 -14.07
N LEU A 376 29.23 -13.43 -15.04
CA LEU A 376 28.63 -14.75 -14.82
C LEU A 376 29.67 -15.77 -14.31
N ASP A 377 30.91 -15.72 -14.81
CA ASP A 377 31.97 -16.63 -14.34
C ASP A 377 32.37 -16.36 -12.88
N GLU A 378 32.40 -15.11 -12.43
CA GLU A 378 32.60 -14.82 -10.99
C GLU A 378 31.43 -15.34 -10.12
N ILE A 379 30.18 -15.22 -10.61
CA ILE A 379 28.99 -15.77 -9.93
C ILE A 379 29.05 -17.31 -9.87
N ARG A 380 29.36 -17.99 -10.98
CA ARG A 380 29.57 -19.46 -11.04
C ARG A 380 30.62 -19.94 -10.04
N ASN A 381 31.68 -19.14 -9.86
CA ASN A 381 32.75 -19.42 -8.93
C ASN A 381 32.47 -18.97 -7.49
N ARG A 382 31.26 -18.49 -7.18
CA ARG A 382 30.83 -17.99 -5.86
C ARG A 382 31.71 -16.86 -5.31
N ARG A 383 32.38 -16.10 -6.17
CA ARG A 383 33.26 -14.97 -5.81
C ARG A 383 32.48 -13.66 -5.74
N THR A 384 31.51 -13.61 -4.83
CA THR A 384 30.65 -12.43 -4.60
C THR A 384 30.71 -11.97 -3.15
N SER A 385 30.42 -10.69 -2.96
CA SER A 385 29.99 -10.11 -1.68
C SER A 385 28.89 -9.08 -1.98
N PHE A 386 28.49 -8.25 -1.03
CA PHE A 386 27.52 -7.19 -1.30
C PHE A 386 27.67 -5.97 -0.38
N LEU A 387 27.27 -4.81 -0.88
CA LEU A 387 27.00 -3.61 -0.10
C LEU A 387 25.53 -3.62 0.34
N LEU A 388 25.24 -3.12 1.55
CA LEU A 388 23.87 -3.02 2.10
C LEU A 388 23.65 -1.65 2.77
N ASP A 389 22.60 -0.96 2.35
CA ASP A 389 22.04 0.24 2.98
C ASP A 389 20.54 0.01 3.20
N ALA A 390 20.18 -0.49 4.37
CA ALA A 390 18.77 -0.73 4.74
C ALA A 390 17.92 0.55 4.81
N SER A 391 18.54 1.75 4.77
CA SER A 391 17.81 3.02 4.69
C SER A 391 17.50 3.44 3.24
N GLY A 392 18.18 2.83 2.28
CA GLY A 392 17.98 3.00 0.84
C GLY A 392 18.59 4.28 0.26
N THR A 393 18.85 4.27 -1.05
CA THR A 393 19.33 5.44 -1.78
C THR A 393 18.39 6.64 -1.67
N ARG A 394 19.01 7.82 -1.74
CA ARG A 394 18.35 9.10 -1.99
C ARG A 394 19.08 9.73 -3.21
N PRO A 395 18.40 10.48 -4.09
CA PRO A 395 17.00 10.90 -4.04
C PRO A 395 16.00 9.84 -4.51
N LEU A 396 14.71 10.14 -4.36
CA LEU A 396 13.57 9.41 -4.92
C LEU A 396 12.82 10.33 -5.89
N GLN A 397 12.40 9.81 -7.04
CA GLN A 397 11.52 10.53 -7.96
C GLN A 397 10.11 9.94 -7.91
N GLN A 398 9.13 10.75 -7.54
CA GLN A 398 7.72 10.38 -7.68
C GLN A 398 7.27 10.59 -9.13
N ALA A 399 6.49 9.66 -9.67
CA ALA A 399 5.87 9.82 -10.98
C ALA A 399 4.94 11.05 -10.99
N PRO A 400 4.96 11.88 -12.05
CA PRO A 400 4.04 13.02 -12.17
C PRO A 400 2.59 12.55 -12.22
N TYR A 401 1.67 13.34 -11.67
CA TYR A 401 0.25 12.97 -11.67
C TYR A 401 -0.35 12.89 -13.08
N ASN A 402 -1.01 11.78 -13.36
CA ASN A 402 -1.80 11.56 -14.56
C ASN A 402 -3.03 12.48 -14.56
N LYS A 403 -3.11 13.45 -15.47
CA LYS A 403 -4.25 14.38 -15.54
C LYS A 403 -5.60 13.69 -15.79
N ASN A 404 -5.61 12.51 -16.42
CA ASN A 404 -6.83 11.74 -16.65
C ASN A 404 -7.34 11.03 -15.39
N TYR A 405 -6.48 10.76 -14.39
CA TYR A 405 -6.90 10.21 -13.10
C TYR A 405 -7.98 11.09 -12.46
N PHE A 406 -7.71 12.40 -12.29
CA PHE A 406 -8.64 13.34 -11.66
C PHE A 406 -10.00 13.49 -12.38
N LYS A 407 -10.09 13.15 -13.66
CA LYS A 407 -11.36 13.15 -14.42
C LYS A 407 -12.31 12.03 -13.97
N TYR A 408 -11.78 10.88 -13.60
CA TYR A 408 -12.56 9.67 -13.26
C TYR A 408 -12.50 9.30 -11.78
N ALA A 409 -11.49 9.78 -11.05
CA ALA A 409 -11.31 9.55 -9.61
C ALA A 409 -12.57 9.82 -8.77
N PRO A 410 -13.41 10.85 -8.99
CA PRO A 410 -14.65 11.01 -8.21
C PRO A 410 -15.62 9.82 -8.31
N TRP A 411 -15.69 9.15 -9.46
CA TRP A 411 -16.51 7.95 -9.66
C TRP A 411 -15.86 6.70 -9.07
N GLY A 412 -14.53 6.57 -9.19
CA GLY A 412 -13.79 5.51 -8.50
C GLY A 412 -13.91 5.60 -7.00
N LEU A 413 -13.84 6.81 -6.41
CA LEU A 413 -14.02 7.03 -4.97
C LEU A 413 -15.41 6.66 -4.47
N ILE A 414 -16.44 6.74 -5.32
CA ILE A 414 -17.79 6.22 -5.01
C ILE A 414 -17.78 4.69 -4.99
N GLY A 415 -17.12 4.05 -5.96
CA GLY A 415 -16.91 2.59 -5.94
C GLY A 415 -16.10 2.13 -4.71
N ASP A 416 -15.00 2.81 -4.39
CA ASP A 416 -14.16 2.56 -3.23
C ASP A 416 -14.94 2.66 -1.91
N TYR A 417 -15.86 3.62 -1.80
CA TYR A 417 -16.73 3.75 -0.64
C TYR A 417 -17.62 2.51 -0.48
N PHE A 418 -18.21 2.01 -1.57
CA PHE A 418 -19.02 0.80 -1.53
C PHE A 418 -18.19 -0.48 -1.37
N TYR A 419 -16.93 -0.49 -1.82
CA TYR A 419 -15.98 -1.55 -1.50
C TYR A 419 -15.69 -1.65 0.01
N GLY A 420 -15.77 -0.55 0.77
CA GLY A 420 -15.59 -0.58 2.23
C GLY A 420 -16.59 -1.48 3.00
N TYR A 421 -17.70 -1.89 2.36
CA TYR A 421 -18.65 -2.84 2.96
C TYR A 421 -18.28 -4.32 2.77
N ALA A 422 -17.30 -4.64 1.92
CA ALA A 422 -16.88 -6.02 1.72
C ALA A 422 -15.40 -6.11 1.29
N ASP A 423 -14.57 -6.71 2.13
CA ASP A 423 -13.18 -6.96 1.78
C ASP A 423 -13.08 -8.20 0.89
N ARG A 424 -12.61 -7.99 -0.34
CA ARG A 424 -12.34 -9.02 -1.32
C ARG A 424 -10.85 -9.32 -1.34
N TYR A 425 -10.46 -10.44 -0.75
CA TYR A 425 -9.09 -10.93 -0.72
C TYR A 425 -8.88 -11.96 -1.83
N THR A 426 -8.11 -11.58 -2.85
CA THR A 426 -7.52 -12.50 -3.82
C THR A 426 -6.14 -12.92 -3.32
N GLY A 427 -5.75 -14.18 -3.53
CA GLY A 427 -4.43 -14.70 -3.14
C GLY A 427 -3.28 -14.03 -3.89
N GLN A 428 -2.07 -14.56 -3.71
CA GLN A 428 -0.92 -14.20 -4.55
C GLN A 428 -1.23 -14.57 -6.00
N TYR A 429 -0.92 -13.70 -6.95
CA TYR A 429 -1.13 -14.00 -8.36
C TYR A 429 -0.12 -15.06 -8.82
N SER A 430 -0.60 -16.07 -9.54
CA SER A 430 0.21 -17.21 -10.03
C SER A 430 1.05 -16.90 -11.26
N PHE A 431 0.86 -15.73 -11.87
CA PHE A 431 1.34 -15.38 -13.22
C PHE A 431 0.79 -16.28 -14.34
N GLN A 432 -0.30 -17.01 -14.06
CA GLN A 432 -0.95 -17.96 -14.97
C GLN A 432 -2.49 -17.78 -14.99
N SER A 433 -2.99 -16.56 -14.81
CA SER A 433 -4.44 -16.25 -14.76
C SER A 433 -5.22 -16.87 -13.59
N THR A 434 -4.55 -17.46 -12.59
CA THR A 434 -5.15 -17.94 -11.33
C THR A 434 -4.46 -17.32 -10.10
N PHE A 435 -4.97 -17.62 -8.90
CA PHE A 435 -4.36 -17.22 -7.63
C PHE A 435 -3.89 -18.44 -6.82
N CYS A 436 -2.91 -18.22 -5.94
CA CYS A 436 -2.29 -19.24 -5.10
C CYS A 436 -3.09 -19.56 -3.83
N GLN A 437 -4.15 -18.80 -3.56
CA GLN A 437 -5.10 -19.04 -2.49
C GLN A 437 -6.52 -18.82 -3.04
N ASN A 438 -7.49 -19.52 -2.46
CA ASN A 438 -8.90 -19.35 -2.81
C ASN A 438 -9.37 -17.94 -2.44
N GLU A 439 -10.19 -17.33 -3.30
CA GLU A 439 -10.80 -16.03 -3.03
C GLU A 439 -11.62 -16.05 -1.73
N VAL A 440 -11.43 -15.03 -0.89
CA VAL A 440 -12.22 -14.80 0.32
C VAL A 440 -12.95 -13.48 0.18
N LEU A 441 -14.26 -13.49 0.40
CA LEU A 441 -15.10 -12.31 0.45
C LEU A 441 -15.68 -12.19 1.87
N ASP A 442 -15.15 -11.27 2.66
CA ASP A 442 -15.74 -10.90 3.94
C ASP A 442 -16.74 -9.75 3.74
N THR A 443 -17.84 -9.74 4.49
CA THR A 443 -18.92 -8.75 4.33
C THR A 443 -19.23 -8.07 5.66
N HIS A 444 -19.06 -6.76 5.70
CA HIS A 444 -19.19 -5.94 6.91
C HIS A 444 -20.66 -5.63 7.23
N GLY A 445 -21.46 -6.68 7.52
CA GLY A 445 -22.90 -6.57 7.75
C GLY A 445 -23.30 -5.57 8.85
N ALA A 446 -22.48 -5.41 9.90
CA ALA A 446 -22.68 -4.37 10.91
C ALA A 446 -22.52 -2.95 10.34
N MET A 447 -21.52 -2.73 9.47
CA MET A 447 -21.29 -1.45 8.79
C MET A 447 -22.44 -1.13 7.82
N MET A 448 -22.94 -2.13 7.08
CA MET A 448 -24.13 -2.00 6.24
C MET A 448 -25.36 -1.60 7.07
N GLY A 449 -25.57 -2.23 8.23
CA GLY A 449 -26.66 -1.89 9.16
C GLY A 449 -26.58 -0.45 9.68
N TRP A 450 -25.39 0.00 10.10
CA TRP A 450 -25.17 1.40 10.49
C TRP A 450 -25.38 2.37 9.33
N PHE A 451 -24.95 2.04 8.12
CA PHE A 451 -25.22 2.86 6.93
C PHE A 451 -26.71 3.04 6.68
N VAL A 452 -27.51 1.96 6.73
CA VAL A 452 -28.97 2.02 6.56
C VAL A 452 -29.62 2.87 7.66
N LEU A 453 -29.19 2.73 8.92
CA LEU A 453 -29.69 3.57 10.01
C LEU A 453 -29.36 5.05 9.80
N TRP A 454 -28.12 5.38 9.47
CA TRP A 454 -27.70 6.77 9.24
C TRP A 454 -28.38 7.37 8.01
N LEU A 455 -28.59 6.61 6.94
CA LEU A 455 -29.38 7.03 5.79
C LEU A 455 -30.82 7.41 6.20
N ILE A 456 -31.49 6.57 6.99
CA ILE A 456 -32.84 6.85 7.50
C ILE A 456 -32.84 8.12 8.37
N VAL A 457 -31.88 8.27 9.27
CA VAL A 457 -31.73 9.47 10.11
C VAL A 457 -31.48 10.73 9.28
N SER A 458 -30.60 10.67 8.28
CA SER A 458 -30.33 11.79 7.37
C SER A 458 -31.57 12.18 6.56
N ILE A 459 -32.36 11.23 6.05
CA ILE A 459 -33.61 11.53 5.34
C ILE A 459 -34.62 12.16 6.30
N LEU A 460 -34.77 11.66 7.53
CA LEU A 460 -35.65 12.27 8.54
C LEU A 460 -35.25 13.71 8.86
N VAL A 461 -33.95 13.99 9.03
CA VAL A 461 -33.44 15.36 9.27
C VAL A 461 -33.67 16.26 8.06
N LEU A 462 -33.40 15.78 6.84
CA LEU A 462 -33.62 16.54 5.61
C LEU A 462 -35.11 16.87 5.40
N GLU A 463 -36.02 15.93 5.69
CA GLU A 463 -37.46 16.20 5.68
C GLU A 463 -37.83 17.27 6.72
N ILE A 464 -37.42 17.11 7.98
CA ILE A 464 -37.70 18.12 9.03
C ILE A 464 -37.24 19.52 8.60
N LEU A 465 -36.04 19.63 8.02
CA LEU A 465 -35.50 20.89 7.49
C LEU A 465 -36.30 21.40 6.29
N TYR A 466 -36.58 20.56 5.28
CA TYR A 466 -37.37 20.93 4.11
C TYR A 466 -38.72 21.53 4.50
N TRP A 467 -39.40 20.90 5.46
CA TRP A 467 -40.70 21.34 5.94
C TRP A 467 -40.66 22.59 6.82
N PHE A 468 -39.62 22.72 7.66
CA PHE A 468 -39.36 23.94 8.42
C PHE A 468 -39.12 25.14 7.47
N PHE A 469 -38.26 25.00 6.48
CA PHE A 469 -38.00 26.06 5.49
C PHE A 469 -39.21 26.35 4.59
N ARG A 470 -39.98 25.33 4.20
CA ARG A 470 -41.24 25.52 3.46
C ARG A 470 -42.27 26.31 4.28
N TRP A 471 -42.37 26.05 5.59
CA TRP A 471 -43.24 26.81 6.49
C TRP A 471 -42.80 28.27 6.63
N LEU A 472 -41.50 28.53 6.83
CA LEU A 472 -40.92 29.88 6.84
C LEU A 472 -41.21 30.63 5.54
N LEU A 473 -41.05 29.98 4.38
CA LEU A 473 -41.35 30.56 3.08
C LEU A 473 -42.83 30.94 2.95
N LEU A 474 -43.75 30.08 3.39
CA LEU A 474 -45.19 30.36 3.36
C LEU A 474 -45.59 31.52 4.28
N LEU A 475 -44.93 31.67 5.44
CA LEU A 475 -45.08 32.83 6.32
C LEU A 475 -44.57 34.12 5.66
N ALA A 476 -43.38 34.09 5.04
CA ALA A 476 -42.82 35.23 4.33
C ALA A 476 -43.73 35.67 3.18
N VAL A 477 -44.25 34.74 2.38
CA VAL A 477 -45.21 35.01 1.30
C VAL A 477 -46.51 35.62 1.84
N HIS A 478 -47.06 35.12 2.96
CA HIS A 478 -48.24 35.71 3.59
C HIS A 478 -47.98 37.13 4.12
N ALA A 479 -46.82 37.37 4.74
CA ALA A 479 -46.44 38.70 5.20
C ALA A 479 -46.31 39.69 4.03
N ILE A 480 -45.67 39.27 2.93
CA ILE A 480 -45.53 40.06 1.70
C ILE A 480 -46.89 40.36 1.08
N HIS A 481 -47.76 39.36 0.89
CA HIS A 481 -49.12 39.57 0.38
C HIS A 481 -49.95 40.48 1.30
N GLY A 482 -49.86 40.32 2.62
CA GLY A 482 -50.52 41.18 3.60
C GLY A 482 -50.01 42.63 3.61
N CYS A 483 -48.75 42.86 3.24
CA CYS A 483 -48.19 44.20 3.02
C CYS A 483 -48.62 44.79 1.67
N ILE A 484 -48.67 44.00 0.60
CA ILE A 484 -49.16 44.44 -0.72
C ILE A 484 -50.65 44.79 -0.66
N ALA A 485 -51.48 43.96 -0.01
CA ALA A 485 -52.90 44.25 0.18
C ALA A 485 -53.12 45.55 0.98
N ARG A 486 -52.36 45.76 2.07
CA ARG A 486 -52.43 47.01 2.86
C ARG A 486 -51.87 48.23 2.12
N ARG A 487 -51.00 48.06 1.12
CA ARG A 487 -50.57 49.12 0.18
C ARG A 487 -51.55 49.40 -0.95
N ARG A 488 -52.47 48.49 -1.26
CA ARG A 488 -53.55 48.69 -2.26
C ARG A 488 -54.85 49.23 -1.65
N ALA A 489 -55.01 49.10 -0.34
CA ALA A 489 -56.14 49.62 0.43
C ALA A 489 -55.88 51.00 1.07
N ARG A 490 -54.71 51.58 0.80
CA ARG A 490 -54.32 52.97 1.07
C ARG A 490 -54.09 53.67 -0.27
#